data_AF-A0A4D6K6K9-F1
#
_entry.id   AF-A0A4D6K6K9-F1
#
_cell.length_a   1.000
_cell.length_b   1.000
_cell.length_c   1.000
_cell.angle_alpha   90.00
_cell.angle_beta   90.00
_cell.angle_gamma   90.00
#
_symmetry.space_group_name_H-M   'P 1'
#
loop_
_entity.id
_entity.type
_entity.pdbx_description
1 polymer ?
#
loop_
_entity_poly.entity_id
_entity_poly.type
_entity_poly.pdbx_seq_one_letter_code
_entity_poly.pdbx_strand_id
1 'polypeptide(L)'
;MVFGIFLWFLQKKLTFVTPKSTIKMKKIILSVLFATGLCGNAQTKPFPANIIYTNGTMATTKNSQDASDNYDIWKTNFVEGCSNGRYRVKFDDGSKTVSEGIGYGMLLAAYKGDQTLFDGLWLYYKDNRNGNGVMNWKINGCSGTDGQNGATDAELDAAFALIIADYQWGSLGSQNYKSDAKVLITAIKTHEIEASTFVLKPGDVFGGSAITNPSYFAPAYYRAFGNFTADINFWNSVATKAYTIINKNLTTNNAKGGLVSDWCMESGAYSSQASGYANGGKSYTYDAARTPWRIALDYLWYGTADAKTYAKKSSDFVRVTLNGTANIKDGYNQDGSLKGQYHNATFVGAFATAAMAGENQTHLDASYTDLKNLNEPNSYFNQTLKTLYLFTLTGNFYLPPSTTLATTDFDLEKSRVTVYQNPSTNTFMVSAPENAQLTIISTQGAIISQLKTKTETTEINLSNKAAGIYFIKITSEGKTVTKKIILN
;
A
#
# COMPACT_ATOMS: atom_id res chain seq x y z
N MET A 1 32.98 20.43 -33.63
CA MET A 1 34.43 20.12 -33.51
C MET A 1 34.53 18.71 -32.92
N VAL A 2 34.28 17.69 -33.75
CA VAL A 2 35.27 16.79 -34.39
C VAL A 2 35.99 15.92 -33.34
N PHE A 3 35.50 14.72 -32.99
CA PHE A 3 35.65 13.39 -33.64
C PHE A 3 37.11 12.94 -33.83
N GLY A 4 37.53 11.83 -33.19
CA GLY A 4 37.77 10.54 -33.87
C GLY A 4 39.28 10.21 -33.88
N ILE A 5 39.85 9.02 -34.16
CA ILE A 5 39.44 7.77 -34.85
C ILE A 5 40.78 6.94 -34.96
N PHE A 6 40.89 5.67 -34.52
CA PHE A 6 40.81 4.37 -35.26
C PHE A 6 42.13 3.66 -35.66
N LEU A 7 42.07 2.31 -35.55
CA LEU A 7 42.60 1.19 -36.41
C LEU A 7 44.12 0.89 -36.53
N TRP A 8 44.56 -0.37 -36.26
CA TRP A 8 44.86 -1.52 -37.20
C TRP A 8 46.01 -1.23 -38.19
N PHE A 9 46.93 -2.11 -38.63
CA PHE A 9 47.07 -3.58 -38.70
C PHE A 9 48.51 -3.92 -39.14
N LEU A 10 49.02 -5.16 -38.94
CA LEU A 10 49.79 -5.87 -39.98
C LEU A 10 49.96 -7.39 -39.70
N GLN A 11 49.71 -8.19 -40.75
CA GLN A 11 49.96 -9.63 -40.89
C GLN A 11 51.41 -9.93 -41.32
N LYS A 12 51.95 -11.14 -41.02
CA LYS A 12 52.48 -12.04 -42.06
C LYS A 12 52.83 -13.46 -41.59
N LYS A 13 52.47 -14.40 -42.48
CA LYS A 13 52.65 -15.85 -42.64
C LYS A 13 53.99 -16.48 -42.21
N LEU A 14 53.91 -17.72 -41.74
CA LEU A 14 54.79 -18.82 -42.14
C LEU A 14 54.02 -20.16 -42.12
N THR A 15 54.01 -20.85 -43.26
CA THR A 15 53.50 -22.21 -43.46
C THR A 15 54.67 -23.18 -43.52
N PHE A 16 54.65 -24.26 -42.74
CA PHE A 16 55.44 -25.47 -43.00
C PHE A 16 54.64 -26.73 -42.63
N VAL A 17 54.94 -27.77 -43.40
CA VAL A 17 54.21 -29.02 -43.63
C VAL A 17 54.39 -30.03 -42.47
N THR A 18 53.35 -30.84 -42.25
CA THR A 18 53.17 -31.99 -41.31
C THR A 18 54.14 -33.17 -41.55
N PRO A 19 54.13 -34.33 -40.83
CA PRO A 19 53.25 -34.80 -39.73
C PRO A 19 53.97 -35.51 -38.55
N LYS A 20 53.29 -35.67 -37.39
CA LYS A 20 53.08 -36.96 -36.70
C LYS A 20 52.42 -36.78 -35.32
N SER A 21 51.29 -37.47 -35.18
CA SER A 21 50.70 -38.07 -33.97
C SER A 21 51.09 -37.49 -32.61
N THR A 22 50.14 -36.82 -31.95
CA THR A 22 49.86 -37.05 -30.52
C THR A 22 48.54 -36.41 -30.10
N ILE A 23 47.88 -37.11 -29.19
CA ILE A 23 46.55 -36.91 -28.62
C ILE A 23 46.40 -35.48 -28.05
N LYS A 24 45.39 -34.73 -28.52
CA LYS A 24 44.99 -33.45 -27.92
C LYS A 24 44.25 -33.70 -26.61
N MET A 25 44.93 -33.49 -25.48
CA MET A 25 44.26 -33.16 -24.21
C MET A 25 43.57 -31.81 -24.36
N LYS A 26 42.24 -31.79 -24.38
CA LYS A 26 41.46 -30.56 -24.17
C LYS A 26 41.67 -30.13 -22.72
N LYS A 27 42.43 -29.05 -22.50
CA LYS A 27 42.37 -28.29 -21.26
C LYS A 27 40.97 -27.67 -21.18
N ILE A 28 40.08 -28.28 -20.39
CA ILE A 28 38.85 -27.66 -19.94
C ILE A 28 39.26 -26.68 -18.85
N ILE A 29 39.34 -25.39 -19.20
CA ILE A 29 39.43 -24.33 -18.20
C ILE A 29 38.02 -24.22 -17.62
N LEU A 30 37.83 -24.80 -16.44
CA LEU A 30 36.61 -24.65 -15.66
C LEU A 30 36.67 -23.25 -15.03
N SER A 31 36.07 -22.28 -15.71
CA SER A 31 35.82 -20.95 -15.14
C SER A 31 34.81 -21.10 -14.01
N VAL A 32 35.29 -21.18 -12.77
CA VAL A 32 34.42 -21.05 -11.58
C VAL A 32 33.98 -19.59 -11.54
N LEU A 33 32.80 -19.31 -12.10
CA LEU A 33 32.09 -18.08 -11.78
C LEU A 33 31.75 -18.13 -10.30
N PHE A 34 32.48 -17.39 -9.48
CA PHE A 34 31.97 -16.92 -8.20
C PHE A 34 30.80 -15.99 -8.52
N ALA A 35 29.59 -16.57 -8.60
CA ALA A 35 28.38 -15.80 -8.45
C ALA A 35 28.37 -15.31 -7.00
N THR A 36 28.89 -14.10 -6.78
CA THR A 36 28.50 -13.32 -5.61
C THR A 36 27.01 -13.10 -5.75
N GLY A 37 26.23 -13.99 -5.12
CA GLY A 37 24.80 -13.85 -4.98
C GLY A 37 24.53 -12.57 -4.20
N LEU A 38 24.38 -11.46 -4.91
CA LEU A 38 23.58 -10.35 -4.43
C LEU A 38 22.20 -10.96 -4.19
N CYS A 39 21.86 -11.23 -2.94
CA CYS A 39 20.50 -11.46 -2.51
C CYS A 39 19.71 -10.16 -2.77
N GLY A 40 19.36 -9.91 -4.03
CA GLY A 40 18.29 -8.99 -4.34
C GLY A 40 17.03 -9.58 -3.74
N ASN A 41 16.34 -8.83 -2.87
CA ASN A 41 15.04 -9.25 -2.38
C ASN A 41 14.11 -9.38 -3.60
N ALA A 42 13.79 -10.62 -3.96
CA ALA A 42 12.89 -10.88 -5.08
C ALA A 42 11.51 -10.28 -4.74
N GLN A 43 10.94 -9.54 -5.69
CA GLN A 43 9.61 -8.96 -5.54
C GLN A 43 8.55 -10.05 -5.39
N THR A 44 7.75 -10.02 -4.33
CA THR A 44 6.64 -10.95 -4.12
C THR A 44 5.56 -10.81 -5.18
N LYS A 45 5.25 -9.58 -5.61
CA LYS A 45 4.19 -9.30 -6.58
C LYS A 45 4.63 -8.21 -7.57
N PRO A 46 5.42 -8.58 -8.60
CA PRO A 46 5.95 -7.62 -9.55
C PRO A 46 4.86 -6.91 -10.35
N PHE A 47 5.15 -5.70 -10.81
CA PHE A 47 4.29 -4.98 -11.74
C PHE A 47 4.42 -5.58 -13.17
N PRO A 48 3.32 -5.72 -13.93
CA PRO A 48 1.94 -5.45 -13.54
C PRO A 48 1.34 -6.60 -12.72
N ALA A 49 0.63 -6.26 -11.65
CA ALA A 49 -0.06 -7.23 -10.80
C ALA A 49 -1.35 -7.76 -11.44
N ASN A 50 -2.02 -6.96 -12.26
CA ASN A 50 -3.25 -7.29 -13.01
C ASN A 50 -4.32 -8.00 -12.15
N ILE A 51 -4.53 -7.53 -10.93
CA ILE A 51 -5.53 -8.10 -10.02
C ILE A 51 -6.94 -7.79 -10.57
N ILE A 52 -7.77 -8.84 -10.58
CA ILE A 52 -9.22 -8.68 -10.73
C ILE A 52 -9.77 -8.51 -9.32
N TYR A 53 -10.34 -7.33 -9.03
CA TYR A 53 -10.96 -7.10 -7.73
C TYR A 53 -12.16 -8.04 -7.55
N THR A 54 -12.31 -8.57 -6.34
CA THR A 54 -13.42 -9.48 -6.00
C THR A 54 -14.78 -8.79 -6.03
N ASN A 55 -14.80 -7.47 -5.82
CA ASN A 55 -16.01 -6.65 -5.83
C ASN A 55 -15.92 -5.58 -6.91
N GLY A 56 -17.07 -5.17 -7.44
CA GLY A 56 -17.17 -4.15 -8.48
C GLY A 56 -16.87 -4.67 -9.89
N THR A 57 -16.74 -3.73 -10.82
CA THR A 57 -16.41 -3.98 -12.21
C THR A 57 -15.11 -3.26 -12.58
N MET A 58 -14.47 -3.70 -13.66
CA MET A 58 -13.28 -3.06 -14.20
C MET A 58 -13.53 -2.71 -15.65
N ALA A 59 -12.85 -1.67 -16.16
CA ALA A 59 -12.97 -1.31 -17.57
C ALA A 59 -12.57 -2.50 -18.47
N THR A 60 -13.30 -2.68 -19.57
CA THR A 60 -13.05 -3.74 -20.55
C THR A 60 -11.73 -3.51 -21.28
N THR A 61 -11.41 -2.25 -21.56
CA THR A 61 -10.22 -1.79 -22.29
C THR A 61 -9.01 -1.47 -21.40
N LYS A 62 -9.07 -1.80 -20.10
CA LYS A 62 -7.98 -1.51 -19.16
C LYS A 62 -6.66 -2.11 -19.64
N ASN A 63 -5.57 -1.35 -19.49
CA ASN A 63 -4.25 -1.76 -19.89
C ASN A 63 -3.21 -1.27 -18.88
N SER A 64 -2.48 -2.20 -18.28
CA SER A 64 -1.42 -1.87 -17.33
C SER A 64 -0.25 -1.09 -17.93
N GLN A 65 -0.11 -1.06 -19.26
CA GLN A 65 0.84 -0.15 -19.92
C GLN A 65 0.46 1.32 -19.71
N ASP A 66 -0.84 1.65 -19.73
CA ASP A 66 -1.31 3.03 -19.48
C ASP A 66 -0.89 3.49 -18.07
N ALA A 67 -0.98 2.60 -17.08
CA ALA A 67 -0.50 2.83 -15.72
C ALA A 67 1.04 2.95 -15.66
N SER A 68 1.78 2.06 -16.34
CA SER A 68 3.24 2.10 -16.36
C SER A 68 3.79 3.39 -16.97
N ASP A 69 3.25 3.81 -18.11
CA ASP A 69 3.69 5.01 -18.82
C ASP A 69 3.44 6.26 -17.96
N ASN A 70 2.31 6.32 -17.24
CA ASN A 70 2.03 7.43 -16.33
C ASN A 70 2.97 7.44 -15.12
N TYR A 71 3.39 6.28 -14.60
CA TYR A 71 4.42 6.21 -13.57
C TYR A 71 5.76 6.75 -14.09
N ASP A 72 6.17 6.38 -15.30
CA ASP A 72 7.44 6.82 -15.87
C ASP A 72 7.44 8.34 -16.13
N ILE A 73 6.32 8.90 -16.60
CA ILE A 73 6.10 10.35 -16.72
C ILE A 73 6.18 11.03 -15.35
N TRP A 74 5.42 10.52 -14.37
CA TRP A 74 5.39 11.07 -13.01
C TRP A 74 6.79 11.07 -12.39
N LYS A 75 7.49 9.94 -12.46
CA LYS A 75 8.84 9.79 -11.89
C LYS A 75 9.81 10.76 -12.54
N THR A 76 9.78 10.88 -13.87
CA THR A 76 10.66 11.80 -14.61
C THR A 76 10.43 13.26 -14.22
N ASN A 77 9.16 13.65 -14.04
CA ASN A 77 8.82 15.06 -13.85
C ASN A 77 8.89 15.51 -12.39
N PHE A 78 8.56 14.64 -11.43
CA PHE A 78 8.37 15.05 -10.04
C PHE A 78 9.38 14.46 -9.05
N VAL A 79 10.05 13.34 -9.37
CA VAL A 79 11.04 12.78 -8.44
C VAL A 79 12.37 13.50 -8.60
N GLU A 80 12.95 13.91 -7.47
CA GLU A 80 14.28 14.51 -7.42
C GLU A 80 15.15 13.79 -6.38
N GLY A 81 16.40 13.51 -6.76
CA GLY A 81 17.39 12.93 -5.85
C GLY A 81 17.94 13.97 -4.87
N CYS A 82 18.05 13.59 -3.61
CA CYS A 82 18.71 14.33 -2.55
C CYS A 82 20.00 13.61 -2.12
N SER A 83 20.77 14.23 -1.21
CA SER A 83 21.99 13.61 -0.67
C SER A 83 21.71 12.29 0.06
N ASN A 84 22.71 11.42 0.17
CA ASN A 84 22.66 10.20 0.98
C ASN A 84 21.49 9.25 0.65
N GLY A 85 21.17 9.11 -0.64
CA GLY A 85 20.16 8.17 -1.14
C GLY A 85 18.71 8.54 -0.80
N ARG A 86 18.44 9.79 -0.37
CA ARG A 86 17.07 10.29 -0.23
C ARG A 86 16.51 10.69 -1.59
N TYR A 87 15.20 10.58 -1.72
CA TYR A 87 14.45 11.15 -2.84
C TYR A 87 13.33 12.02 -2.27
N ARG A 88 12.91 13.03 -3.03
CA ARG A 88 11.72 13.82 -2.75
C ARG A 88 10.78 13.84 -3.95
N VAL A 89 9.55 14.27 -3.72
CA VAL A 89 8.58 14.58 -4.78
C VAL A 89 8.38 16.08 -4.83
N LYS A 90 8.65 16.70 -5.98
CA LYS A 90 8.44 18.12 -6.24
C LYS A 90 6.94 18.42 -6.25
N PHE A 91 6.56 19.45 -5.51
CA PHE A 91 5.20 19.99 -5.49
C PHE A 91 4.96 20.93 -6.69
N ASP A 92 3.78 21.56 -6.79
CA ASP A 92 3.47 22.55 -7.84
C ASP A 92 4.50 23.71 -7.85
N ASP A 93 4.88 24.18 -6.67
CA ASP A 93 6.14 24.90 -6.49
C ASP A 93 7.27 23.87 -6.41
N GLY A 94 8.03 23.72 -7.50
CA GLY A 94 9.10 22.74 -7.61
C GLY A 94 10.23 22.91 -6.58
N SER A 95 10.33 24.06 -5.92
CA SER A 95 11.26 24.29 -4.81
C SER A 95 10.77 23.68 -3.49
N LYS A 96 9.54 23.16 -3.46
CA LYS A 96 8.89 22.62 -2.27
C LYS A 96 8.54 21.15 -2.45
N THR A 97 8.31 20.50 -1.32
CA THR A 97 7.76 19.16 -1.21
C THR A 97 6.72 19.18 -0.10
N VAL A 98 5.59 18.51 -0.32
CA VAL A 98 4.57 18.28 0.71
C VAL A 98 4.54 16.82 1.12
N SER A 99 4.17 16.53 2.37
CA SER A 99 4.09 15.15 2.88
C SER A 99 3.14 14.29 2.05
N GLU A 100 2.04 14.87 1.54
CA GLU A 100 1.09 14.24 0.62
C GLU A 100 1.82 13.62 -0.59
N GLY A 101 2.70 14.39 -1.24
CA GLY A 101 3.46 13.93 -2.40
C GLY A 101 4.44 12.82 -2.06
N ILE A 102 5.00 12.81 -0.84
CA ILE A 102 5.83 11.71 -0.35
C ILE A 102 4.98 10.44 -0.15
N GLY A 103 3.81 10.55 0.50
CA GLY A 103 2.88 9.44 0.66
C GLY A 103 2.45 8.83 -0.69
N TYR A 104 2.04 9.67 -1.64
CA TYR A 104 1.72 9.24 -3.01
C TYR A 104 2.90 8.59 -3.72
N GLY A 105 4.09 9.18 -3.62
CA GLY A 105 5.30 8.63 -4.23
C GLY A 105 5.68 7.28 -3.65
N MET A 106 5.53 7.09 -2.34
CA MET A 106 5.76 5.80 -1.67
C MET A 106 4.78 4.73 -2.18
N LEU A 107 3.49 5.06 -2.30
CA LEU A 107 2.50 4.14 -2.86
C LEU A 107 2.87 3.73 -4.30
N LEU A 108 3.15 4.71 -5.16
CA LEU A 108 3.51 4.48 -6.55
C LEU A 108 4.77 3.62 -6.68
N ALA A 109 5.82 3.94 -5.92
CA ALA A 109 7.08 3.19 -5.92
C ALA A 109 6.89 1.74 -5.43
N ALA A 110 6.14 1.53 -4.34
CA ALA A 110 5.88 0.20 -3.80
C ALA A 110 5.13 -0.69 -4.80
N TYR A 111 4.04 -0.18 -5.39
CA TYR A 111 3.27 -0.94 -6.38
C TYR A 111 3.99 -1.16 -7.71
N LYS A 112 4.86 -0.23 -8.13
CA LYS A 112 5.70 -0.41 -9.32
C LYS A 112 6.87 -1.36 -9.07
N GLY A 113 7.18 -1.66 -7.80
CA GLY A 113 8.33 -2.47 -7.41
C GLY A 113 9.66 -1.70 -7.42
N ASP A 114 9.63 -0.38 -7.32
CA ASP A 114 10.81 0.49 -7.32
C ASP A 114 11.37 0.69 -5.91
N GLN A 115 12.07 -0.33 -5.40
CA GLN A 115 12.55 -0.36 -4.01
C GLN A 115 13.52 0.79 -3.69
N THR A 116 14.41 1.13 -4.62
CA THR A 116 15.38 2.22 -4.43
C THR A 116 14.68 3.56 -4.23
N LEU A 117 13.68 3.86 -5.05
CA LEU A 117 12.90 5.08 -4.89
C LEU A 117 12.10 5.04 -3.58
N PHE A 118 11.45 3.91 -3.28
CA PHE A 118 10.67 3.75 -2.05
C PHE A 118 11.52 4.00 -0.80
N ASP A 119 12.68 3.35 -0.69
CA ASP A 119 13.56 3.47 0.46
C ASP A 119 14.05 4.92 0.64
N GLY A 120 14.39 5.60 -0.45
CA GLY A 120 14.85 6.98 -0.36
C GLY A 120 13.73 7.99 -0.06
N LEU A 121 12.51 7.76 -0.52
CA LEU A 121 11.33 8.55 -0.12
C LEU A 121 11.02 8.32 1.36
N TRP A 122 11.14 7.09 1.85
CA TRP A 122 10.92 6.78 3.26
C TRP A 122 12.00 7.37 4.18
N LEU A 123 13.26 7.36 3.76
CA LEU A 123 14.34 8.05 4.47
C LEU A 123 14.08 9.56 4.51
N TYR A 124 13.64 10.16 3.39
CA TYR A 124 13.23 11.57 3.36
C TYR A 124 12.07 11.86 4.31
N TYR A 125 11.05 10.99 4.35
CA TYR A 125 9.95 11.10 5.31
C TYR A 125 10.48 11.11 6.75
N LYS A 126 11.36 10.15 7.10
CA LYS A 126 11.95 10.01 8.43
C LYS A 126 12.75 11.25 8.86
N ASP A 127 13.55 11.81 7.96
CA ASP A 127 14.38 12.99 8.25
C ASP A 127 13.54 14.24 8.56
N ASN A 128 12.30 14.29 8.08
CA ASN A 128 11.43 15.46 8.17
C ASN A 128 10.28 15.31 9.18
N ARG A 129 10.35 14.31 10.07
CA ARG A 129 9.35 14.11 11.12
C ARG A 129 9.36 15.18 12.20
N ASN A 130 8.19 15.44 12.77
CA ASN A 130 8.05 16.22 13.99
C ASN A 130 8.17 15.33 15.25
N GLY A 131 7.95 15.92 16.42
CA GLY A 131 8.05 15.22 17.71
C GLY A 131 7.00 14.12 17.95
N ASN A 132 5.89 14.11 17.20
CA ASN A 132 4.84 13.09 17.27
C ASN A 132 5.10 11.91 16.30
N GLY A 133 6.23 11.94 15.56
CA GLY A 133 6.62 10.86 14.66
C GLY A 133 5.94 10.89 13.28
N VAL A 134 5.21 11.96 12.97
CA VAL A 134 4.59 12.22 11.65
C VAL A 134 5.40 13.26 10.88
N MET A 135 5.29 13.30 9.55
CA MET A 135 6.12 14.19 8.73
C MET A 135 5.59 15.63 8.75
N ASN A 136 6.47 16.62 8.90
CA ASN A 136 6.07 18.02 8.71
C ASN A 136 5.54 18.23 7.27
N TRP A 137 4.35 18.81 7.15
CA TRP A 137 3.58 18.76 5.90
C TRP A 137 4.22 19.48 4.72
N LYS A 138 5.19 20.39 4.95
CA LYS A 138 5.87 21.10 3.85
C LYS A 138 7.35 21.38 4.12
N ILE A 139 8.20 21.08 3.14
CA ILE A 139 9.66 21.15 3.21
C ILE A 139 10.22 21.96 2.04
N ASN A 140 11.30 22.70 2.28
CA ASN A 140 12.10 23.42 1.27
C ASN A 140 13.02 22.46 0.50
N GLY A 141 12.51 21.85 -0.56
CA GLY A 141 13.29 20.96 -1.40
C GLY A 141 13.80 19.75 -0.61
N CYS A 142 15.12 19.57 -0.53
CA CYS A 142 15.71 18.44 0.17
C CYS A 142 15.76 18.56 1.71
N SER A 143 15.57 19.76 2.28
CA SER A 143 15.66 19.97 3.72
C SER A 143 15.09 21.31 4.17
N GLY A 144 14.71 21.42 5.44
CA GLY A 144 14.30 22.69 6.05
C GLY A 144 12.80 22.86 5.99
N THR A 145 12.16 22.75 7.15
CA THR A 145 10.70 22.81 7.30
C THR A 145 10.15 24.18 6.92
N ASP A 146 9.20 24.20 5.99
CA ASP A 146 8.43 25.38 5.56
C ASP A 146 7.06 25.42 6.24
N GLY A 147 6.45 24.24 6.44
CA GLY A 147 5.18 24.05 7.12
C GLY A 147 5.31 22.95 8.16
N GLN A 148 5.04 23.30 9.42
CA GLN A 148 5.17 22.40 10.57
C GLN A 148 3.92 21.53 10.76
N ASN A 149 4.10 20.39 11.45
CA ASN A 149 3.07 19.43 11.84
C ASN A 149 2.59 18.53 10.70
N GLY A 150 1.95 17.42 11.05
CA GLY A 150 1.45 16.39 10.13
C GLY A 150 0.22 16.81 9.34
N ALA A 151 0.00 16.12 8.23
CA ALA A 151 -1.19 16.21 7.41
C ALA A 151 -1.67 14.78 7.16
N THR A 152 -2.76 14.41 7.83
CA THR A 152 -3.08 13.00 8.10
C THR A 152 -3.25 12.14 6.86
N ASP A 153 -3.67 12.69 5.72
CA ASP A 153 -3.70 11.95 4.45
C ASP A 153 -2.33 11.38 4.06
N ALA A 154 -1.26 12.16 4.23
CA ALA A 154 0.10 11.74 3.95
C ALA A 154 0.54 10.57 4.84
N GLU A 155 0.24 10.65 6.13
CA GLU A 155 0.54 9.61 7.11
C GLU A 155 -0.20 8.30 6.77
N LEU A 156 -1.48 8.38 6.41
CA LEU A 156 -2.28 7.23 5.97
C LEU A 156 -1.68 6.57 4.72
N ASP A 157 -1.27 7.37 3.73
CA ASP A 157 -0.66 6.86 2.50
C ASP A 157 0.71 6.23 2.74
N ALA A 158 1.58 6.88 3.51
CA ALA A 158 2.91 6.37 3.84
C ALA A 158 2.82 5.07 4.67
N ALA A 159 1.91 5.00 5.66
CA ALA A 159 1.67 3.81 6.46
C ALA A 159 1.20 2.64 5.60
N PHE A 160 0.25 2.88 4.70
CA PHE A 160 -0.23 1.84 3.80
C PHE A 160 0.86 1.41 2.80
N ALA A 161 1.64 2.35 2.26
CA ALA A 161 2.76 2.05 1.38
C ALA A 161 3.83 1.16 2.04
N LEU A 162 4.08 1.33 3.35
CA LEU A 162 4.98 0.43 4.11
C LEU A 162 4.42 -0.99 4.26
N ILE A 163 3.09 -1.14 4.38
CA ILE A 163 2.46 -2.47 4.34
C ILE A 163 2.69 -3.12 2.96
N ILE A 164 2.56 -2.35 1.87
CA ILE A 164 2.87 -2.85 0.53
C ILE A 164 4.35 -3.23 0.42
N ALA A 165 5.26 -2.41 0.94
CA ALA A 165 6.70 -2.68 0.92
C ALA A 165 7.09 -3.94 1.70
N ASP A 166 6.49 -4.16 2.89
CA ASP A 166 6.68 -5.41 3.65
C ASP A 166 6.22 -6.62 2.83
N TYR A 167 5.07 -6.52 2.16
CA TYR A 167 4.61 -7.58 1.28
C TYR A 167 5.53 -7.79 0.08
N GLN A 168 5.99 -6.70 -0.55
CA GLN A 168 6.75 -6.72 -1.79
C GLN A 168 8.17 -7.25 -1.61
N TRP A 169 8.82 -6.89 -0.50
CA TRP A 169 10.26 -7.11 -0.31
C TRP A 169 10.62 -7.77 1.02
N GLY A 170 9.66 -7.93 1.94
CA GLY A 170 9.90 -8.40 3.30
C GLY A 170 10.63 -7.37 4.17
N SER A 171 10.74 -7.67 5.46
CA SER A 171 11.29 -6.76 6.48
C SER A 171 12.58 -7.25 7.15
N LEU A 172 13.33 -8.13 6.47
CA LEU A 172 14.62 -8.64 6.95
C LEU A 172 15.84 -7.90 6.37
N GLY A 173 15.58 -6.90 5.50
CA GLY A 173 16.62 -6.10 4.85
C GLY A 173 17.11 -4.92 5.70
N SER A 174 17.73 -3.94 5.04
CA SER A 174 18.25 -2.71 5.66
C SER A 174 17.14 -1.80 6.23
N GLN A 175 15.92 -1.89 5.69
CA GLN A 175 14.73 -1.24 6.22
C GLN A 175 13.78 -2.33 6.76
N ASN A 176 13.18 -2.06 7.91
CA ASN A 176 12.17 -2.93 8.51
C ASN A 176 10.79 -2.31 8.28
N TYR A 177 10.24 -2.51 7.07
CA TYR A 177 8.98 -1.89 6.64
C TYR A 177 7.81 -2.24 7.58
N LYS A 178 7.77 -3.46 8.10
CA LYS A 178 6.76 -3.93 9.04
C LYS A 178 6.80 -3.17 10.36
N SER A 179 7.98 -3.04 10.95
CA SER A 179 8.15 -2.27 12.18
C SER A 179 7.81 -0.80 11.94
N ASP A 180 8.31 -0.24 10.83
CA ASP A 180 8.08 1.15 10.43
C ASP A 180 6.57 1.44 10.21
N ALA A 181 5.84 0.54 9.56
CA ALA A 181 4.38 0.61 9.40
C ALA A 181 3.69 0.59 10.76
N LYS A 182 4.02 -0.35 11.64
CA LYS A 182 3.40 -0.44 12.98
C LYS A 182 3.63 0.82 13.81
N VAL A 183 4.85 1.39 13.76
CA VAL A 183 5.19 2.63 14.45
C VAL A 183 4.37 3.79 13.91
N LEU A 184 4.28 3.96 12.58
CA LEU A 184 3.53 5.06 11.99
C LEU A 184 2.02 4.91 12.22
N ILE A 185 1.46 3.70 12.08
CA ILE A 185 0.04 3.42 12.40
C ILE A 185 -0.28 3.74 13.87
N THR A 186 0.66 3.47 14.79
CA THR A 186 0.52 3.84 16.20
C THR A 186 0.52 5.35 16.39
N ALA A 187 1.38 6.09 15.67
CA ALA A 187 1.42 7.54 15.72
C ALA A 187 0.10 8.15 15.19
N ILE A 188 -0.42 7.65 14.07
CA ILE A 188 -1.73 8.05 13.51
C ILE A 188 -2.83 7.82 14.54
N LYS A 189 -2.91 6.61 15.11
CA LYS A 189 -3.90 6.29 16.15
C LYS A 189 -3.82 7.22 17.37
N THR A 190 -2.62 7.59 17.78
CA THR A 190 -2.38 8.38 19.00
C THR A 190 -2.64 9.87 18.79
N HIS A 191 -2.24 10.41 17.64
CA HIS A 191 -2.20 11.85 17.42
C HIS A 191 -3.20 12.34 16.38
N GLU A 192 -3.65 11.48 15.47
CA GLU A 192 -4.47 11.87 14.30
C GLU A 192 -5.87 11.25 14.31
N ILE A 193 -6.20 10.48 15.35
CA ILE A 193 -7.58 10.04 15.63
C ILE A 193 -8.03 10.72 16.92
N GLU A 194 -9.15 11.44 16.86
CA GLU A 194 -9.75 12.05 18.03
C GLU A 194 -10.25 10.94 18.99
N ALA A 195 -9.76 10.99 20.23
CA ALA A 195 -10.07 10.00 21.24
C ALA A 195 -11.58 9.96 21.54
N SER A 196 -12.12 8.76 21.78
CA SER A 196 -13.53 8.46 22.09
C SER A 196 -14.53 8.68 20.95
N THR A 197 -14.29 9.62 20.05
CA THR A 197 -15.18 9.87 18.90
C THR A 197 -14.73 9.08 17.67
N PHE A 198 -13.45 8.71 17.54
CA PHE A 198 -12.87 8.07 16.35
C PHE A 198 -12.89 8.96 15.09
N VAL A 199 -13.09 10.27 15.24
CA VAL A 199 -13.02 11.20 14.12
C VAL A 199 -11.57 11.32 13.67
N LEU A 200 -11.32 11.13 12.38
CA LEU A 200 -10.01 11.41 11.79
C LEU A 200 -9.74 12.92 11.91
N LYS A 201 -8.62 13.28 12.50
CA LYS A 201 -8.13 14.65 12.50
C LYS A 201 -7.45 14.92 11.15
N PRO A 202 -7.40 16.18 10.69
CA PRO A 202 -6.66 16.57 9.50
C PRO A 202 -5.14 16.66 9.72
N GLY A 203 -4.69 16.67 10.96
CA GLY A 203 -3.28 16.62 11.34
C GLY A 203 -3.12 16.27 12.81
N ASP A 204 -1.88 16.09 13.24
CA ASP A 204 -1.54 15.61 14.59
C ASP A 204 -1.84 16.62 15.70
N VAL A 205 -1.81 17.93 15.42
CA VAL A 205 -2.00 18.97 16.44
C VAL A 205 -3.36 19.69 16.42
N PHE A 206 -4.24 19.40 15.45
CA PHE A 206 -5.51 20.14 15.31
C PHE A 206 -6.65 19.30 14.71
N GLY A 207 -7.87 19.85 14.74
CA GLY A 207 -9.09 19.30 14.14
C GLY A 207 -9.79 18.23 14.98
N GLY A 208 -10.42 17.26 14.32
CA GLY A 208 -11.31 16.28 14.96
C GLY A 208 -12.77 16.67 14.75
N SER A 209 -13.63 16.55 15.77
CA SER A 209 -15.06 16.81 15.58
C SER A 209 -15.40 18.24 15.14
N ALA A 210 -14.52 19.21 15.42
CA ALA A 210 -14.67 20.61 15.03
C ALA A 210 -14.26 20.90 13.57
N ILE A 211 -13.37 20.10 12.98
CA ILE A 211 -12.97 20.19 11.57
C ILE A 211 -12.24 18.92 11.13
N THR A 212 -12.72 18.32 10.04
CA THR A 212 -12.15 17.17 9.35
C THR A 212 -12.29 17.34 7.83
N ASN A 213 -11.52 16.58 7.07
CA ASN A 213 -11.52 16.60 5.61
C ASN A 213 -12.01 15.24 5.06
N PRO A 214 -13.17 15.18 4.38
CA PRO A 214 -13.68 13.93 3.80
C PRO A 214 -12.73 13.24 2.82
N SER A 215 -11.85 13.98 2.15
CA SER A 215 -10.90 13.38 1.20
C SER A 215 -9.78 12.59 1.87
N TYR A 216 -9.61 12.74 3.18
CA TYR A 216 -8.63 12.00 3.98
C TYR A 216 -9.22 10.67 4.48
N PHE A 217 -10.54 10.47 4.34
CA PHE A 217 -11.20 9.26 4.78
C PHE A 217 -10.85 8.07 3.88
N ALA A 218 -9.99 7.18 4.40
CA ALA A 218 -9.51 5.98 3.73
C ALA A 218 -9.95 4.70 4.48
N PRO A 219 -11.25 4.37 4.53
CA PRO A 219 -11.78 3.23 5.29
C PRO A 219 -11.13 1.89 4.92
N ALA A 220 -10.76 1.71 3.65
CA ALA A 220 -10.02 0.54 3.19
C ALA A 220 -8.67 0.40 3.92
N TYR A 221 -7.96 1.51 4.14
CA TYR A 221 -6.66 1.53 4.81
C TYR A 221 -6.82 1.29 6.30
N TYR A 222 -7.86 1.84 6.93
CA TYR A 222 -8.14 1.57 8.34
C TYR A 222 -8.34 0.06 8.56
N ARG A 223 -9.14 -0.60 7.72
CA ARG A 223 -9.31 -2.07 7.80
C ARG A 223 -8.01 -2.82 7.58
N ALA A 224 -7.17 -2.38 6.64
CA ALA A 224 -5.84 -2.94 6.44
C ALA A 224 -4.96 -2.76 7.69
N PHE A 225 -4.97 -1.58 8.32
CA PHE A 225 -4.23 -1.30 9.55
C PHE A 225 -4.71 -2.17 10.71
N GLY A 226 -6.03 -2.33 10.87
CA GLY A 226 -6.62 -3.21 11.87
C GLY A 226 -6.15 -4.66 11.74
N ASN A 227 -6.11 -5.18 10.52
CA ASN A 227 -5.56 -6.51 10.27
C ASN A 227 -4.04 -6.57 10.52
N PHE A 228 -3.30 -5.58 10.05
CA PHE A 228 -1.83 -5.55 10.13
C PHE A 228 -1.31 -5.39 11.57
N THR A 229 -2.05 -4.67 12.41
CA THR A 229 -1.69 -4.39 13.81
C THR A 229 -2.46 -5.24 14.82
N ALA A 230 -3.34 -6.14 14.37
CA ALA A 230 -4.27 -6.90 15.20
C ALA A 230 -5.19 -6.03 16.09
N ASP A 231 -5.54 -4.83 15.62
CA ASP A 231 -6.44 -3.88 16.30
C ASP A 231 -7.71 -3.60 15.46
N ILE A 232 -8.35 -4.69 15.03
CA ILE A 232 -9.46 -4.68 14.07
C ILE A 232 -10.62 -3.81 14.56
N ASN A 233 -10.98 -3.89 15.84
CA ASN A 233 -12.16 -3.20 16.39
C ASN A 233 -11.98 -1.67 16.39
N PHE A 234 -10.80 -1.19 16.79
CA PHE A 234 -10.52 0.25 16.79
C PHE A 234 -10.61 0.81 15.37
N TRP A 235 -9.89 0.20 14.43
CA TRP A 235 -9.85 0.73 13.06
C TRP A 235 -11.16 0.57 12.30
N ASN A 236 -11.95 -0.48 12.60
CA ASN A 236 -13.32 -0.57 12.09
C ASN A 236 -14.21 0.56 12.64
N SER A 237 -14.00 0.99 13.89
CA SER A 237 -14.73 2.14 14.46
C SER A 237 -14.39 3.44 13.74
N VAL A 238 -13.12 3.64 13.37
CA VAL A 238 -12.68 4.78 12.54
C VAL A 238 -13.34 4.72 11.15
N ALA A 239 -13.35 3.55 10.50
CA ALA A 239 -14.01 3.36 9.20
C ALA A 239 -15.51 3.66 9.26
N THR A 240 -16.21 3.14 10.28
CA THR A 240 -17.63 3.43 10.50
C THR A 240 -17.87 4.93 10.76
N LYS A 241 -16.99 5.59 11.51
CA LYS A 241 -17.12 7.03 11.75
C LYS A 241 -16.94 7.84 10.45
N ALA A 242 -16.00 7.48 9.59
CA ALA A 242 -15.82 8.12 8.29
C ALA A 242 -17.11 8.10 7.45
N TYR A 243 -17.75 6.93 7.30
CA TYR A 243 -19.04 6.83 6.60
C TYR A 243 -20.16 7.62 7.28
N THR A 244 -20.18 7.64 8.61
CA THR A 244 -21.15 8.45 9.37
C THR A 244 -21.02 9.92 9.03
N ILE A 245 -19.79 10.46 8.99
CA ILE A 245 -19.54 11.88 8.68
C ILE A 245 -19.84 12.17 7.21
N ILE A 246 -19.43 11.30 6.27
CA ILE A 246 -19.78 11.45 4.84
C ILE A 246 -21.30 11.56 4.67
N ASN A 247 -22.05 10.61 5.25
CA ASN A 247 -23.50 10.60 5.13
C ASN A 247 -24.12 11.85 5.76
N LYS A 248 -23.66 12.28 6.94
CA LYS A 248 -24.10 13.52 7.58
C LYS A 248 -23.78 14.75 6.75
N ASN A 249 -22.61 14.82 6.11
CA ASN A 249 -22.23 15.96 5.26
C ASN A 249 -23.16 16.05 4.05
N LEU A 250 -23.44 14.92 3.42
CA LEU A 250 -24.36 14.88 2.28
C LEU A 250 -25.78 15.28 2.69
N THR A 251 -26.30 14.78 3.81
CA THR A 251 -27.67 15.07 4.24
C THR A 251 -27.84 16.48 4.79
N THR A 252 -26.94 16.92 5.68
CA THR A 252 -27.03 18.22 6.36
C THR A 252 -26.94 19.38 5.37
N ASN A 253 -26.14 19.24 4.32
CA ASN A 253 -25.90 20.30 3.35
C ASN A 253 -26.73 20.12 2.07
N ASN A 254 -27.69 19.19 2.05
CA ASN A 254 -28.51 18.85 0.88
C ASN A 254 -27.67 18.56 -0.38
N ALA A 255 -26.55 17.88 -0.20
CA ALA A 255 -25.60 17.61 -1.28
C ALA A 255 -26.15 16.56 -2.26
N LYS A 256 -25.86 16.74 -3.54
CA LYS A 256 -26.20 15.82 -4.62
C LYS A 256 -24.97 15.03 -5.04
N GLY A 257 -25.21 13.88 -5.67
CA GLY A 257 -24.15 13.19 -6.42
C GLY A 257 -22.93 12.74 -5.62
N GLY A 258 -23.05 12.55 -4.31
CA GLY A 258 -21.90 12.22 -3.45
C GLY A 258 -20.89 13.37 -3.28
N LEU A 259 -21.25 14.60 -3.67
CA LEU A 259 -20.39 15.78 -3.60
C LEU A 259 -20.23 16.27 -2.15
N VAL A 260 -19.31 15.64 -1.42
CA VAL A 260 -18.90 16.10 -0.09
C VAL A 260 -18.21 17.46 -0.16
N SER A 261 -18.27 18.23 0.92
CA SER A 261 -17.49 19.47 1.01
C SER A 261 -16.01 19.17 1.32
N ASP A 262 -15.10 20.03 0.90
CA ASP A 262 -13.66 19.89 1.20
C ASP A 262 -13.40 19.76 2.71
N TRP A 263 -14.14 20.53 3.53
CA TRP A 263 -14.00 20.53 4.98
C TRP A 263 -15.36 20.52 5.67
N CYS A 264 -15.49 19.79 6.78
CA CYS A 264 -16.72 19.72 7.56
C CYS A 264 -16.45 19.42 9.04
N MET A 265 -17.47 19.59 9.87
CA MET A 265 -17.49 19.08 11.25
C MET A 265 -17.91 17.60 11.28
N GLU A 266 -17.77 16.93 12.42
CA GLU A 266 -18.33 15.58 12.61
C GLU A 266 -19.85 15.53 12.37
N SER A 267 -20.55 16.64 12.64
CA SER A 267 -21.98 16.77 12.36
C SER A 267 -22.31 16.79 10.86
N GLY A 268 -21.31 16.87 9.98
CA GLY A 268 -21.45 17.02 8.54
C GLY A 268 -21.62 18.46 8.07
N ALA A 269 -22.01 19.38 8.96
CA ALA A 269 -22.13 20.81 8.62
C ALA A 269 -20.76 21.45 8.32
N TYR A 270 -20.78 22.58 7.62
CA TYR A 270 -19.57 23.37 7.35
C TYR A 270 -18.89 23.82 8.65
N SER A 271 -17.56 23.72 8.70
CA SER A 271 -16.79 24.23 9.83
C SER A 271 -16.43 25.71 9.64
N SER A 272 -16.63 26.54 10.67
CA SER A 272 -16.14 27.92 10.67
C SER A 272 -14.60 27.99 10.68
N GLN A 273 -13.93 26.94 11.14
CA GLN A 273 -12.47 26.82 11.11
C GLN A 273 -11.93 26.64 9.69
N ALA A 274 -12.78 26.31 8.72
CA ALA A 274 -12.40 26.13 7.33
C ALA A 274 -12.29 27.47 6.55
N SER A 275 -12.47 28.62 7.20
CA SER A 275 -12.52 29.95 6.54
C SER A 275 -11.26 30.32 5.74
N GLY A 276 -10.09 29.82 6.12
CA GLY A 276 -8.82 30.02 5.40
C GLY A 276 -8.60 29.10 4.19
N TYR A 277 -9.46 28.08 4.01
CA TYR A 277 -9.37 27.14 2.89
C TYR A 277 -10.20 27.63 1.71
N ALA A 278 -9.93 27.06 0.53
CA ALA A 278 -10.65 27.40 -0.69
C ALA A 278 -12.17 27.36 -0.46
N ASN A 279 -12.85 28.47 -0.75
CA ASN A 279 -14.31 28.62 -0.58
C ASN A 279 -14.83 28.40 0.85
N GLY A 280 -13.98 28.61 1.86
CA GLY A 280 -14.31 28.27 3.23
C GLY A 280 -14.52 26.77 3.47
N GLY A 281 -13.98 25.92 2.58
CA GLY A 281 -14.12 24.47 2.60
C GLY A 281 -15.51 23.93 2.26
N LYS A 282 -16.42 24.75 1.71
CA LYS A 282 -17.85 24.41 1.56
C LYS A 282 -18.21 23.70 0.26
N SER A 283 -17.32 23.71 -0.73
CA SER A 283 -17.57 23.16 -2.06
C SER A 283 -16.86 21.82 -2.23
N TYR A 284 -17.22 21.06 -3.27
CA TYR A 284 -16.47 19.90 -3.72
C TYR A 284 -15.38 20.42 -4.67
N THR A 285 -14.14 20.59 -4.17
CA THR A 285 -13.01 21.05 -4.99
C THR A 285 -11.81 20.10 -4.85
N TYR A 286 -10.58 20.61 -4.94
CA TYR A 286 -9.37 19.81 -5.11
C TYR A 286 -9.06 18.89 -3.91
N ASP A 287 -9.50 19.26 -2.70
CA ASP A 287 -9.46 18.36 -1.57
C ASP A 287 -10.46 17.20 -1.78
N ALA A 288 -11.76 17.53 -1.78
CA ALA A 288 -12.87 16.59 -1.85
C ALA A 288 -12.80 15.65 -3.07
N ALA A 289 -12.15 16.08 -4.15
CA ALA A 289 -11.97 15.32 -5.39
C ALA A 289 -11.42 13.91 -5.17
N ARG A 290 -10.63 13.66 -4.11
CA ARG A 290 -10.05 12.33 -3.85
C ARG A 290 -11.04 11.35 -3.18
N THR A 291 -12.14 11.84 -2.61
CA THR A 291 -13.11 11.03 -1.83
C THR A 291 -13.68 9.85 -2.62
N PRO A 292 -14.14 10.00 -3.89
CA PRO A 292 -14.67 8.89 -4.68
C PRO A 292 -13.68 7.72 -4.80
N TRP A 293 -12.39 8.00 -5.01
CA TRP A 293 -11.35 6.97 -5.07
C TRP A 293 -11.14 6.28 -3.73
N ARG A 294 -10.94 7.05 -2.65
CA ARG A 294 -10.70 6.50 -1.31
C ARG A 294 -11.83 5.57 -0.86
N ILE A 295 -13.07 5.94 -1.15
CA ILE A 295 -14.26 5.15 -0.79
C ILE A 295 -14.46 3.97 -1.73
N ALA A 296 -14.25 4.13 -3.04
CA ALA A 296 -14.35 3.03 -3.98
C ALA A 296 -13.40 1.88 -3.62
N LEU A 297 -12.18 2.17 -3.16
CA LEU A 297 -11.23 1.15 -2.72
C LEU A 297 -11.80 0.22 -1.63
N ASP A 298 -12.55 0.74 -0.66
CA ASP A 298 -13.13 -0.09 0.42
C ASP A 298 -14.20 -1.05 -0.12
N TYR A 299 -14.95 -0.64 -1.15
CA TYR A 299 -15.84 -1.56 -1.84
C TYR A 299 -15.06 -2.61 -2.62
N LEU A 300 -14.07 -2.21 -3.43
CA LEU A 300 -13.30 -3.13 -4.27
C LEU A 300 -12.62 -4.22 -3.44
N TRP A 301 -12.05 -3.86 -2.29
CA TRP A 301 -11.30 -4.78 -1.44
C TRP A 301 -12.17 -5.56 -0.46
N TYR A 302 -13.19 -4.94 0.15
CA TYR A 302 -13.94 -5.53 1.26
C TYR A 302 -15.43 -5.74 0.99
N GLY A 303 -15.96 -5.25 -0.14
CA GLY A 303 -17.39 -5.35 -0.45
C GLY A 303 -18.29 -4.50 0.44
N THR A 304 -17.75 -3.47 1.10
CA THR A 304 -18.49 -2.63 2.06
C THR A 304 -19.72 -1.98 1.41
N ALA A 305 -20.91 -2.19 1.99
CA ALA A 305 -22.16 -1.68 1.44
C ALA A 305 -22.26 -0.13 1.43
N ASP A 306 -21.76 0.53 2.48
CA ASP A 306 -21.71 2.00 2.53
C ASP A 306 -20.81 2.58 1.43
N ALA A 307 -19.67 1.93 1.18
CA ALA A 307 -18.75 2.28 0.11
C ALA A 307 -19.41 2.21 -1.26
N LYS A 308 -20.11 1.09 -1.53
CA LYS A 308 -20.89 0.91 -2.77
C LYS A 308 -21.93 2.00 -2.93
N THR A 309 -22.67 2.30 -1.85
CA THR A 309 -23.74 3.30 -1.86
C THR A 309 -23.19 4.69 -2.18
N TYR A 310 -22.08 5.09 -1.57
CA TYR A 310 -21.44 6.37 -1.86
C TYR A 310 -20.89 6.43 -3.29
N ALA A 311 -20.09 5.44 -3.69
CA ALA A 311 -19.47 5.40 -5.01
C ALA A 311 -20.52 5.37 -6.14
N LYS A 312 -21.65 4.69 -5.94
CA LYS A 312 -22.77 4.71 -6.86
C LYS A 312 -23.38 6.12 -7.02
N LYS A 313 -23.56 6.89 -5.93
CA LYS A 313 -24.01 8.29 -6.02
C LYS A 313 -23.06 9.14 -6.86
N SER A 314 -21.75 8.98 -6.65
CA SER A 314 -20.72 9.72 -7.39
C SER A 314 -20.66 9.31 -8.87
N SER A 315 -20.80 8.02 -9.17
CA SER A 315 -20.87 7.55 -10.56
C SER A 315 -22.15 8.03 -11.26
N ASP A 316 -23.31 7.98 -10.59
CA ASP A 316 -24.58 8.42 -11.16
C ASP A 316 -24.63 9.95 -11.35
N PHE A 317 -23.90 10.73 -10.54
CA PHE A 317 -23.73 12.16 -10.79
C PHE A 317 -23.13 12.40 -12.18
N VAL A 318 -22.01 11.75 -12.49
CA VAL A 318 -21.37 11.91 -13.80
C VAL A 318 -22.24 11.34 -14.90
N ARG A 319 -22.71 10.09 -14.75
CA ARG A 319 -23.46 9.39 -15.80
C ARG A 319 -24.79 10.05 -16.11
N VAL A 320 -25.54 10.48 -15.09
CA VAL A 320 -26.92 10.96 -15.24
C VAL A 320 -27.00 12.47 -15.17
N THR A 321 -26.36 13.11 -14.18
CA THR A 321 -26.50 14.57 -13.98
C THR A 321 -25.64 15.35 -14.97
N LEU A 322 -24.40 14.92 -15.20
CA LEU A 322 -23.51 15.56 -16.17
C LEU A 322 -23.64 14.99 -17.58
N ASN A 323 -24.44 13.94 -17.79
CA ASN A 323 -24.58 13.25 -19.07
C ASN A 323 -23.24 12.75 -19.65
N GLY A 324 -22.35 12.26 -18.79
CA GLY A 324 -21.10 11.62 -19.19
C GLY A 324 -19.82 12.30 -18.68
N THR A 325 -18.72 11.54 -18.76
CA THR A 325 -17.39 11.90 -18.20
C THR A 325 -16.78 13.15 -18.84
N ALA A 326 -17.00 13.39 -20.13
CA ALA A 326 -16.46 14.56 -20.85
C ALA A 326 -16.95 15.90 -20.28
N ASN A 327 -18.05 15.90 -19.51
CA ASN A 327 -18.61 17.08 -18.86
C ASN A 327 -18.16 17.28 -17.41
N ILE A 328 -17.25 16.43 -16.90
CA ILE A 328 -16.62 16.61 -15.59
C ILE A 328 -15.78 17.89 -15.60
N LYS A 329 -15.86 18.64 -14.50
CA LYS A 329 -15.15 19.88 -14.26
C LYS A 329 -14.47 19.87 -12.90
N ASP A 330 -13.51 20.77 -12.71
CA ASP A 330 -12.65 20.89 -11.54
C ASP A 330 -13.28 21.61 -10.35
N GLY A 331 -14.59 21.42 -10.14
CA GLY A 331 -15.25 21.90 -8.93
C GLY A 331 -16.76 22.05 -9.06
N TYR A 332 -17.46 21.73 -7.97
CA TYR A 332 -18.91 21.83 -7.87
C TYR A 332 -19.31 22.40 -6.50
N ASN A 333 -20.40 23.16 -6.45
CA ASN A 333 -21.11 23.32 -5.19
C ASN A 333 -21.79 22.00 -4.81
N GLN A 334 -22.10 21.82 -3.52
CA GLN A 334 -22.69 20.56 -3.05
C GLN A 334 -24.05 20.26 -3.69
N ASP A 335 -24.79 21.26 -4.13
CA ASP A 335 -26.07 21.10 -4.84
C ASP A 335 -25.93 20.59 -6.29
N GLY A 336 -24.69 20.39 -6.76
CA GLY A 336 -24.35 19.94 -8.11
C GLY A 336 -24.12 21.07 -9.11
N SER A 337 -24.34 22.33 -8.73
CA SER A 337 -24.05 23.46 -9.62
C SER A 337 -22.55 23.62 -9.85
N LEU A 338 -22.22 24.04 -11.07
CA LEU A 338 -20.83 24.14 -11.51
C LEU A 338 -20.09 25.26 -10.77
N LYS A 339 -18.82 25.00 -10.46
CA LYS A 339 -17.91 25.99 -9.87
C LYS A 339 -16.57 26.08 -10.61
N GLY A 340 -16.03 24.94 -11.00
CA GLY A 340 -14.85 24.84 -11.86
C GLY A 340 -15.17 25.08 -13.33
N GLN A 341 -14.13 25.09 -14.16
CA GLN A 341 -14.23 25.28 -15.61
C GLN A 341 -13.34 24.30 -16.40
N TYR A 342 -12.29 23.78 -15.77
CA TYR A 342 -11.32 22.90 -16.39
C TYR A 342 -11.74 21.44 -16.26
N HIS A 343 -11.37 20.65 -17.26
CA HIS A 343 -11.58 19.20 -17.29
C HIS A 343 -10.20 18.54 -17.12
N ASN A 344 -9.96 17.91 -15.97
CA ASN A 344 -8.62 17.46 -15.59
C ASN A 344 -8.63 16.12 -14.84
N ALA A 345 -7.45 15.50 -14.74
CA ALA A 345 -7.32 14.12 -14.29
C ALA A 345 -7.65 13.91 -12.80
N THR A 346 -7.50 14.95 -11.98
CA THR A 346 -7.85 14.94 -10.55
C THR A 346 -9.32 14.56 -10.34
N PHE A 347 -10.22 15.18 -11.10
CA PHE A 347 -11.66 14.94 -10.95
C PHE A 347 -12.11 13.75 -11.80
N VAL A 348 -11.66 13.67 -13.05
CA VAL A 348 -12.06 12.62 -13.98
C VAL A 348 -11.70 11.24 -13.44
N GLY A 349 -10.46 11.06 -12.95
CA GLY A 349 -10.03 9.76 -12.49
C GLY A 349 -10.66 9.33 -11.17
N ALA A 350 -10.93 10.29 -10.26
CA ALA A 350 -11.67 9.99 -9.05
C ALA A 350 -13.08 9.46 -9.36
N PHE A 351 -13.83 10.13 -10.23
CA PHE A 351 -15.14 9.64 -10.64
C PHE A 351 -15.07 8.33 -11.44
N ALA A 352 -14.03 8.13 -12.26
CA ALA A 352 -13.80 6.87 -12.95
C ALA A 352 -13.59 5.70 -11.97
N THR A 353 -12.86 5.90 -10.87
CA THR A 353 -12.71 4.87 -9.84
C THR A 353 -14.02 4.57 -9.12
N ALA A 354 -14.88 5.58 -8.88
CA ALA A 354 -16.23 5.34 -8.34
C ALA A 354 -17.14 4.57 -9.32
N ALA A 355 -16.96 4.75 -10.64
CA ALA A 355 -17.69 3.98 -11.65
C ALA A 355 -17.43 2.46 -11.59
N MET A 356 -16.29 2.03 -11.01
CA MET A 356 -16.02 0.61 -10.73
C MET A 356 -17.01 0.00 -9.72
N ALA A 357 -17.67 0.83 -8.92
CA ALA A 357 -18.74 0.43 -8.00
C ALA A 357 -20.14 0.93 -8.45
N GLY A 358 -20.22 1.55 -9.64
CA GLY A 358 -21.43 2.22 -10.16
C GLY A 358 -22.38 1.35 -10.97
N GLU A 359 -21.99 0.10 -11.26
CA GLU A 359 -22.81 -0.92 -11.95
C GLU A 359 -23.20 -0.57 -13.40
N ASN A 360 -22.39 0.24 -14.10
CA ASN A 360 -22.60 0.56 -15.51
C ASN A 360 -21.30 0.44 -16.32
N GLN A 361 -21.17 -0.65 -17.09
CA GLN A 361 -19.94 -0.98 -17.81
C GLN A 361 -19.60 0.06 -18.89
N THR A 362 -20.58 0.50 -19.70
CA THR A 362 -20.37 1.50 -20.76
C THR A 362 -19.85 2.82 -20.18
N HIS A 363 -20.40 3.26 -19.06
CA HIS A 363 -19.94 4.46 -18.37
C HIS A 363 -18.53 4.30 -17.79
N LEU A 364 -18.21 3.15 -17.19
CA LEU A 364 -16.87 2.86 -16.69
C LEU A 364 -15.82 2.85 -17.83
N ASP A 365 -16.13 2.19 -18.95
CA ASP A 365 -15.26 2.13 -20.13
C ASP A 365 -15.01 3.53 -20.72
N ALA A 366 -16.05 4.36 -20.79
CA ALA A 366 -15.93 5.75 -21.21
C ALA A 366 -15.07 6.58 -20.24
N SER A 367 -15.28 6.43 -18.93
CA SER A 367 -14.52 7.16 -17.89
C SER A 367 -13.05 6.76 -17.85
N TYR A 368 -12.74 5.48 -18.06
CA TYR A 368 -11.37 5.00 -18.22
C TYR A 368 -10.69 5.63 -19.45
N THR A 369 -11.39 5.63 -20.59
CA THR A 369 -10.89 6.19 -21.84
C THR A 369 -10.64 7.69 -21.73
N ASP A 370 -11.55 8.40 -21.07
CA ASP A 370 -11.43 9.84 -20.82
C ASP A 370 -10.19 10.15 -19.98
N LEU A 371 -10.05 9.52 -18.80
CA LEU A 371 -8.88 9.69 -17.94
C LEU A 371 -7.57 9.39 -18.68
N LYS A 372 -7.53 8.28 -19.42
CA LYS A 372 -6.35 7.85 -20.18
C LYS A 372 -5.86 8.95 -21.12
N ASN A 373 -6.78 9.60 -21.82
CA ASN A 373 -6.49 10.58 -22.87
C ASN A 373 -6.10 11.97 -22.36
N LEU A 374 -6.34 12.29 -21.07
CA LEU A 374 -5.88 13.55 -20.49
C LEU A 374 -4.36 13.62 -20.43
N ASN A 375 -3.76 14.71 -20.88
CA ASN A 375 -2.31 14.85 -20.92
C ASN A 375 -1.86 16.13 -20.20
N GLU A 376 -1.51 16.00 -18.92
CA GLU A 376 -1.17 17.12 -18.04
C GLU A 376 0.15 16.86 -17.29
N PRO A 377 1.24 16.48 -17.99
CA PRO A 377 2.41 15.85 -17.38
C PRO A 377 3.17 16.75 -16.40
N ASN A 378 2.97 18.06 -16.47
CA ASN A 378 3.65 19.06 -15.64
C ASN A 378 2.81 19.52 -14.44
N SER A 379 1.55 19.12 -14.33
CA SER A 379 0.71 19.41 -13.17
C SER A 379 0.95 18.33 -12.11
N TYR A 380 1.60 18.69 -10.99
CA TYR A 380 1.96 17.70 -9.96
C TYR A 380 0.73 16.93 -9.50
N PHE A 381 -0.33 17.65 -9.14
CA PHE A 381 -1.50 17.02 -8.55
C PHE A 381 -2.27 16.19 -9.58
N ASN A 382 -2.52 16.74 -10.77
CA ASN A 382 -3.26 16.03 -11.82
C ASN A 382 -2.50 14.77 -12.29
N GLN A 383 -1.20 14.86 -12.55
CA GLN A 383 -0.40 13.72 -13.02
C GLN A 383 -0.22 12.66 -11.93
N THR A 384 0.01 13.05 -10.67
CA THR A 384 0.19 12.11 -9.57
C THR A 384 -1.10 11.32 -9.32
N LEU A 385 -2.24 12.01 -9.21
CA LEU A 385 -3.53 11.36 -8.99
C LEU A 385 -3.96 10.52 -10.20
N LYS A 386 -3.75 11.00 -11.44
CA LYS A 386 -3.96 10.18 -12.65
C LYS A 386 -3.26 8.83 -12.55
N THR A 387 -2.00 8.85 -12.11
CA THR A 387 -1.18 7.64 -11.99
C THR A 387 -1.76 6.67 -10.95
N LEU A 388 -2.12 7.17 -9.76
CA LEU A 388 -2.77 6.36 -8.71
C LEU A 388 -4.13 5.78 -9.15
N TYR A 389 -4.93 6.58 -9.85
CA TYR A 389 -6.23 6.14 -10.37
C TYR A 389 -6.06 5.08 -11.45
N LEU A 390 -5.09 5.22 -12.36
CA LEU A 390 -4.78 4.20 -13.35
C LEU A 390 -4.28 2.91 -12.70
N PHE A 391 -3.42 2.98 -11.68
CA PHE A 391 -3.04 1.79 -10.91
C PHE A 391 -4.27 1.10 -10.34
N THR A 392 -5.24 1.86 -9.82
CA THR A 392 -6.50 1.31 -9.31
C THR A 392 -7.32 0.67 -10.44
N LEU A 393 -7.63 1.42 -11.50
CA LEU A 393 -8.49 1.01 -12.62
C LEU A 393 -7.95 -0.21 -13.40
N THR A 394 -6.63 -0.40 -13.41
CA THR A 394 -5.98 -1.51 -14.12
C THR A 394 -5.63 -2.70 -13.21
N GLY A 395 -6.00 -2.68 -11.93
CA GLY A 395 -5.75 -3.80 -11.01
C GLY A 395 -4.31 -3.87 -10.47
N ASN A 396 -3.59 -2.75 -10.48
CA ASN A 396 -2.23 -2.63 -9.94
C ASN A 396 -2.18 -1.90 -8.58
N PHE A 397 -3.32 -1.53 -8.00
CA PHE A 397 -3.45 -0.97 -6.64
C PHE A 397 -4.25 -1.96 -5.75
N TYR A 398 -3.59 -3.04 -5.36
CA TYR A 398 -4.23 -4.19 -4.70
C TYR A 398 -4.02 -4.19 -3.19
N LEU A 399 -4.99 -4.73 -2.44
CA LEU A 399 -4.78 -5.11 -1.04
C LEU A 399 -3.88 -6.35 -0.99
N PRO A 400 -2.71 -6.32 -0.31
CA PRO A 400 -1.91 -7.52 -0.12
C PRO A 400 -2.72 -8.62 0.55
N PRO A 401 -2.61 -9.88 0.10
CA PRO A 401 -3.23 -10.99 0.80
C PRO A 401 -2.76 -11.00 2.25
N SER A 402 -3.69 -11.11 3.19
CA SER A 402 -3.40 -11.34 4.62
C SER A 402 -2.83 -12.74 4.89
N THR A 403 -2.23 -13.40 3.88
CA THR A 403 -1.62 -14.71 4.00
C THR A 403 -0.44 -14.65 4.96
N THR A 404 -0.73 -14.97 6.21
CA THR A 404 0.18 -15.49 7.22
C THR A 404 0.75 -16.84 6.78
N LEU A 405 1.50 -16.86 5.68
CA LEU A 405 2.36 -17.99 5.30
C LEU A 405 3.84 -17.73 5.64
N ALA A 406 4.12 -16.62 6.32
CA ALA A 406 5.32 -16.45 7.13
C ALA A 406 4.92 -15.73 8.43
N THR A 407 4.59 -16.49 9.47
CA THR A 407 4.69 -15.96 10.84
C THR A 407 6.16 -15.84 11.22
N THR A 408 6.81 -14.80 10.71
CA THR A 408 7.89 -14.13 11.44
C THR A 408 7.30 -12.90 12.11
N ASP A 409 6.33 -13.14 13.00
CA ASP A 409 6.21 -12.44 14.28
C ASP A 409 6.15 -13.54 15.33
N PHE A 410 7.33 -14.06 15.58
CA PHE A 410 7.65 -14.84 16.76
C PHE A 410 7.75 -13.85 17.91
N ASP A 411 6.75 -13.83 18.79
CA ASP A 411 6.98 -13.48 20.19
C ASP A 411 6.33 -14.52 21.09
N LEU A 412 6.88 -15.74 20.98
CA LEU A 412 6.85 -16.74 22.05
C LEU A 412 8.19 -16.77 22.80
N GLU A 413 9.04 -15.77 22.61
CA GLU A 413 10.27 -15.57 23.37
C GLU A 413 10.18 -14.40 24.35
N LYS A 414 9.04 -14.37 25.05
CA LYS A 414 9.07 -14.20 26.50
C LYS A 414 8.54 -15.42 27.28
N SER A 415 8.77 -16.63 26.74
CA SER A 415 9.09 -17.88 27.47
C SER A 415 8.14 -19.08 27.24
N ARG A 416 8.75 -20.28 27.05
CA ARG A 416 8.29 -21.64 27.43
C ARG A 416 7.77 -22.63 26.36
N VAL A 417 8.00 -22.48 25.04
CA VAL A 417 7.63 -23.57 24.09
C VAL A 417 8.77 -24.06 23.19
N THR A 418 9.29 -25.25 23.47
CA THR A 418 10.35 -25.93 22.70
C THR A 418 9.99 -27.40 22.42
N VAL A 419 10.58 -27.98 21.36
CA VAL A 419 10.45 -29.41 21.06
C VAL A 419 11.86 -29.99 20.85
N TYR A 420 12.24 -30.97 21.66
CA TYR A 420 13.57 -31.56 21.72
C TYR A 420 13.48 -33.04 22.08
N GLN A 421 14.17 -34.00 21.49
CA GLN A 421 15.02 -33.92 20.32
C GLN A 421 14.16 -33.88 19.05
N ASN A 422 14.65 -33.19 18.03
CA ASN A 422 13.99 -33.13 16.73
C ASN A 422 15.05 -32.87 15.64
N PRO A 423 15.36 -33.83 14.75
CA PRO A 423 14.70 -35.14 14.60
C PRO A 423 14.86 -36.09 15.80
N SER A 424 13.97 -37.09 15.89
CA SER A 424 14.03 -38.18 16.90
C SER A 424 13.57 -39.50 16.29
N THR A 425 14.01 -40.64 16.83
CA THR A 425 13.59 -41.98 16.38
C THR A 425 12.30 -42.45 17.06
N ASN A 426 12.00 -41.96 18.27
CA ASN A 426 10.88 -42.47 19.07
C ASN A 426 10.16 -41.39 19.85
N THR A 427 10.89 -40.52 20.57
CA THR A 427 10.31 -39.62 21.57
C THR A 427 10.69 -38.17 21.36
N PHE A 428 9.76 -37.26 21.66
CA PHE A 428 9.94 -35.82 21.64
C PHE A 428 9.58 -35.25 23.01
N MET A 429 10.47 -34.51 23.64
CA MET A 429 10.19 -33.67 24.81
C MET A 429 9.64 -32.33 24.33
N VAL A 430 8.47 -31.98 24.81
CA VAL A 430 7.81 -30.72 24.52
C VAL A 430 7.80 -29.90 25.79
N SER A 431 8.50 -28.77 25.77
CA SER A 431 8.29 -27.74 26.79
C SER A 431 7.07 -26.93 26.37
N ALA A 432 6.07 -26.78 27.24
CA ALA A 432 4.88 -25.95 27.04
C ALA A 432 4.21 -25.64 28.38
N PRO A 433 3.44 -24.53 28.51
CA PRO A 433 2.70 -24.22 29.72
C PRO A 433 1.84 -25.40 30.22
N GLU A 434 1.62 -25.50 31.52
CA GLU A 434 0.68 -26.48 32.09
C GLU A 434 -0.73 -26.31 31.50
N ASN A 435 -1.46 -27.41 31.34
CA ASN A 435 -2.79 -27.47 30.72
C ASN A 435 -2.84 -27.07 29.24
N ALA A 436 -1.71 -26.85 28.57
CA ALA A 436 -1.65 -26.69 27.12
C ALA A 436 -2.10 -27.98 26.43
N GLN A 437 -2.88 -27.82 25.36
CA GLN A 437 -3.28 -28.92 24.49
C GLN A 437 -2.23 -29.14 23.40
N LEU A 438 -1.61 -30.32 23.40
CA LEU A 438 -0.73 -30.79 22.34
C LEU A 438 -1.52 -31.69 21.39
N THR A 439 -1.51 -31.39 20.11
CA THR A 439 -2.14 -32.18 19.06
C THR A 439 -1.12 -32.49 17.97
N ILE A 440 -0.81 -33.77 17.79
CA ILE A 440 0.05 -34.26 16.71
C ILE A 440 -0.80 -34.53 15.48
N ILE A 441 -0.37 -34.04 14.33
CA ILE A 441 -1.10 -34.08 13.07
C ILE A 441 -0.16 -34.59 11.97
N SER A 442 -0.62 -35.48 11.10
CA SER A 442 0.13 -35.89 9.91
C SER A 442 0.16 -34.79 8.85
N THR A 443 0.99 -34.95 7.81
CA THR A 443 1.01 -34.03 6.66
C THR A 443 -0.30 -34.01 5.86
N GLN A 444 -1.15 -35.03 6.00
CA GLN A 444 -2.48 -35.11 5.41
C GLN A 444 -3.59 -34.56 6.32
N GLY A 445 -3.24 -34.00 7.49
CA GLY A 445 -4.20 -33.40 8.42
C GLY A 445 -4.86 -34.39 9.39
N ALA A 446 -4.42 -35.65 9.43
CA ALA A 446 -4.98 -36.64 10.35
C ALA A 446 -4.44 -36.43 11.77
N ILE A 447 -5.31 -36.42 12.79
CA ILE A 447 -4.88 -36.31 14.19
C ILE A 447 -4.28 -37.66 14.63
N ILE A 448 -3.01 -37.63 14.99
CA ILE A 448 -2.21 -38.81 15.37
C ILE A 448 -2.23 -39.03 16.88
N SER A 449 -2.21 -37.95 17.65
CA SER A 449 -2.24 -37.97 19.11
C SER A 449 -2.74 -36.63 19.63
N GLN A 450 -3.41 -36.64 20.78
CA GLN A 450 -3.87 -35.43 21.45
C GLN A 450 -3.77 -35.64 22.96
N LEU A 451 -3.11 -34.70 23.64
CA LEU A 451 -2.92 -34.77 25.09
C LEU A 451 -2.84 -33.37 25.70
N LYS A 452 -3.06 -33.28 27.00
CA LYS A 452 -2.84 -32.04 27.77
C LYS A 452 -1.58 -32.16 28.60
N THR A 453 -0.77 -31.11 28.61
CA THR A 453 0.42 -31.04 29.47
C THR A 453 -0.01 -31.01 30.93
N LYS A 454 0.66 -31.81 31.75
CA LYS A 454 0.49 -31.81 33.21
C LYS A 454 1.61 -31.06 33.93
N THR A 455 2.75 -30.92 33.26
CA THR A 455 3.98 -30.30 33.71
C THR A 455 4.57 -29.50 32.56
N GLU A 456 5.47 -28.56 32.86
CA GLU A 456 6.12 -27.71 31.84
C GLU A 456 6.84 -28.49 30.75
N THR A 457 7.28 -29.70 31.04
CA THR A 457 7.88 -30.61 30.06
C THR A 457 7.03 -31.87 29.97
N THR A 458 6.66 -32.25 28.74
CA THR A 458 5.85 -33.43 28.46
C THR A 458 6.52 -34.26 27.37
N GLU A 459 6.69 -35.56 27.61
CA GLU A 459 7.20 -36.49 26.61
C GLU A 459 6.07 -36.94 25.67
N ILE A 460 6.36 -36.98 24.38
CA ILE A 460 5.50 -37.53 23.33
C ILE A 460 6.21 -38.70 22.69
N ASN A 461 5.61 -39.88 22.76
CA ASN A 461 6.12 -41.09 22.14
C ASN A 461 5.38 -41.38 20.82
N LEU A 462 6.12 -41.45 19.73
CA LEU A 462 5.64 -41.78 18.38
C LEU A 462 6.32 -43.04 17.81
N SER A 463 6.89 -43.93 18.64
CA SER A 463 7.61 -45.14 18.20
C SER A 463 6.79 -46.05 17.28
N ASN A 464 5.46 -45.99 17.37
CA ASN A 464 4.53 -46.81 16.59
C ASN A 464 4.01 -46.11 15.32
N LYS A 465 4.66 -45.02 14.89
CA LYS A 465 4.27 -44.24 13.72
C LYS A 465 5.34 -44.35 12.64
N ALA A 466 4.92 -44.23 11.38
CA ALA A 466 5.85 -44.29 10.25
C ALA A 466 6.83 -43.11 10.30
N ALA A 467 8.09 -43.36 9.94
CA ALA A 467 9.08 -42.29 9.75
C ALA A 467 8.54 -41.24 8.76
N GLY A 468 8.78 -39.97 9.07
CA GLY A 468 8.27 -38.87 8.27
C GLY A 468 8.07 -37.57 9.06
N ILE A 469 7.41 -36.63 8.39
CA ILE A 469 7.11 -35.31 8.95
C ILE A 469 5.75 -35.34 9.64
N TYR A 470 5.70 -34.80 10.85
CA TYR A 470 4.47 -34.51 11.56
C TYR A 470 4.47 -33.06 12.03
N PHE A 471 3.31 -32.57 12.43
CA PHE A 471 3.13 -31.27 13.05
C PHE A 471 2.61 -31.43 14.45
N ILE A 472 3.21 -30.71 15.40
CA ILE A 472 2.65 -30.55 16.74
C ILE A 472 2.02 -29.17 16.85
N LYS A 473 0.70 -29.16 17.05
CA LYS A 473 -0.09 -27.97 17.38
C LYS A 473 -0.20 -27.88 18.90
N ILE A 474 0.21 -26.75 19.47
CA ILE A 474 0.30 -26.47 20.89
C ILE A 474 -0.65 -25.31 21.17
N THR A 475 -1.72 -25.55 21.91
CA THR A 475 -2.77 -24.56 22.18
C THR A 475 -2.83 -24.27 23.67
N SER A 476 -2.66 -23.01 24.07
CA SER A 476 -2.81 -22.56 25.45
C SER A 476 -3.44 -21.17 25.49
N GLU A 477 -4.37 -20.94 26.42
CA GLU A 477 -5.04 -19.63 26.62
C GLU A 477 -5.62 -19.03 25.33
N GLY A 478 -6.21 -19.87 24.48
CA GLY A 478 -6.79 -19.45 23.18
C GLY A 478 -5.76 -19.14 22.08
N LYS A 479 -4.46 -19.24 22.38
CA LYS A 479 -3.37 -19.04 21.42
C LYS A 479 -2.85 -20.39 20.92
N THR A 480 -2.38 -20.44 19.68
CA THR A 480 -1.85 -21.66 19.05
C THR A 480 -0.47 -21.43 18.46
N VAL A 481 0.44 -22.37 18.69
CA VAL A 481 1.72 -22.51 17.97
C VAL A 481 1.77 -23.87 17.28
N THR A 482 2.32 -23.92 16.07
CA THR A 482 2.61 -25.18 15.38
C THR A 482 4.11 -25.33 15.18
N LYS A 483 4.67 -26.49 15.54
CA LYS A 483 6.06 -26.86 15.25
C LYS A 483 6.11 -28.09 14.35
N LYS A 484 7.10 -28.15 13.46
CA LYS A 484 7.42 -29.34 12.68
C LYS A 484 8.21 -30.31 13.55
N ILE A 485 7.87 -31.60 13.54
CA ILE A 485 8.67 -32.67 14.12
C ILE A 485 9.00 -33.72 13.06
N ILE A 486 10.22 -34.27 13.14
CA ILE A 486 10.76 -35.24 12.18
C ILE A 486 11.01 -36.54 12.94
N LEU A 487 10.23 -37.57 12.60
CA LEU A 487 10.42 -38.93 13.11
C LEU A 487 11.29 -39.70 12.10
N ASN A 488 12.45 -40.18 12.55
CA ASN A 488 13.42 -40.90 11.72
C ASN A 488 13.13 -42.39 11.63
#